data_AF-A0A8T1WI98-F1
#
_entry.id   AF-A0A8T1WI98-F1
#
_cell.length_a   1.000
_cell.length_b   1.000
_cell.length_c   1.000
_cell.angle_alpha   90.00
_cell.angle_beta   90.00
_cell.angle_gamma   90.00
#
_symmetry.space_group_name_H-M   'P 1'
#
loop_
_entity.id
_entity.type
_entity.pdbx_description
1 polymer ?
#
loop_
_entity_poly.entity_id
_entity_poly.type
_entity_poly.pdbx_seq_one_letter_code
_entity_poly.pdbx_strand_id
1 'polypeptide(L)'
;MAALDATRKLTADGELNPAINFQGMALLAPVGCSSHHVMRPRANAVVIKMLKSQNRVIVGLASRIVKAIYTKLLRFPADSPPDPFVAAVVRAGTTDFELMREQVALLRTLGMPTLVAWSQSDEYIQEEIPRELERLCYTGPRLSFASGGHNIQKTRADQIAPVLNSWVANVLSGTAVKSSADIQQLP
;
A
#
# COMPACT_ATOMS: atom_id res chain seq x y z
N MET A 1 9.53 1.98 -18.07
CA MET A 1 10.71 1.20 -18.52
C MET A 1 11.91 1.34 -17.58
N ALA A 2 12.29 2.55 -17.12
CA ALA A 2 13.46 2.76 -16.24
C ALA A 2 13.50 1.94 -14.92
N ALA A 3 12.36 1.63 -14.30
CA ALA A 3 12.32 0.87 -13.05
C ALA A 3 12.63 -0.63 -13.23
N LEU A 4 12.37 -1.19 -14.42
CA LEU A 4 12.69 -2.59 -14.73
C LEU A 4 14.19 -2.74 -15.03
N ASP A 5 14.81 -1.76 -15.69
CA ASP A 5 16.25 -1.76 -15.99
C ASP A 5 17.13 -1.60 -14.73
N ALA A 6 16.62 -0.98 -13.67
CA ALA A 6 17.35 -0.76 -12.42
C ALA A 6 17.70 -2.04 -11.63
N THR A 7 17.16 -3.20 -12.03
CA THR A 7 17.44 -4.49 -11.36
C THR A 7 18.58 -5.28 -12.01
N ARG A 8 19.14 -4.82 -13.14
CA ARG A 8 20.29 -5.47 -13.79
C ARG A 8 21.59 -4.90 -13.23
N LYS A 9 22.26 -5.66 -12.36
CA LYS A 9 23.66 -5.40 -11.98
C LYS A 9 24.56 -6.45 -12.63
N LEU A 10 25.57 -5.98 -13.37
CA LEU A 10 26.68 -6.80 -13.81
C LEU A 10 27.52 -7.18 -12.59
N THR A 11 27.80 -8.47 -12.41
CA THR A 11 28.79 -8.93 -11.44
C THR A 11 30.21 -8.68 -11.98
N ALA A 12 31.22 -8.75 -11.10
CA ALA A 12 32.63 -8.55 -11.47
C ALA A 12 33.12 -9.53 -12.56
N ASP A 13 32.43 -10.67 -12.72
CA ASP A 13 32.78 -11.75 -13.64
C ASP A 13 31.95 -11.71 -14.94
N GLY A 14 31.17 -10.65 -15.17
CA GLY A 14 30.39 -10.46 -16.39
C GLY A 14 29.06 -11.22 -16.46
N GLU A 15 28.68 -11.95 -15.41
CA GLU A 15 27.37 -12.59 -15.32
C GLU A 15 26.29 -11.60 -14.87
N LEU A 16 25.16 -11.62 -15.59
CA LEU A 16 23.95 -10.89 -15.22
C LEU A 16 23.38 -11.52 -13.94
N ASN A 17 23.42 -10.78 -12.82
CA ASN A 17 22.72 -11.19 -11.61
C ASN A 17 21.23 -11.33 -11.96
N PRO A 18 20.56 -12.47 -11.67
CA PRO A 18 19.16 -12.64 -12.05
C PRO A 18 18.35 -11.46 -11.52
N ALA A 19 17.75 -10.72 -12.45
CA ALA A 19 16.86 -9.62 -12.14
C ALA A 19 15.81 -10.11 -11.12
N ILE A 20 15.54 -9.33 -10.09
CA ILE A 20 14.51 -9.65 -9.09
C ILE A 20 13.22 -9.95 -9.85
N ASN A 21 12.77 -11.20 -9.82
CA ASN A 21 11.58 -11.64 -10.51
C ASN A 21 10.39 -11.62 -9.54
N PHE A 22 9.49 -10.66 -9.75
CA PHE A 22 8.23 -10.59 -9.01
C PHE A 22 7.20 -11.52 -9.67
N GLN A 23 6.72 -12.52 -8.93
CA GLN A 23 5.74 -13.49 -9.43
C GLN A 23 4.31 -13.20 -8.97
N GLY A 24 4.12 -12.30 -8.00
CA GLY A 24 2.82 -11.88 -7.52
C GLY A 24 2.90 -10.79 -6.46
N MET A 25 1.77 -10.15 -6.18
CA MET A 25 1.64 -9.10 -5.17
C MET A 25 0.49 -9.37 -4.20
N ALA A 26 0.73 -9.28 -2.89
CA ALA A 26 -0.31 -9.33 -1.86
C ALA A 26 -0.52 -7.93 -1.27
N LEU A 27 -1.72 -7.40 -1.44
CA LEU A 27 -2.11 -6.06 -1.01
C LEU A 27 -3.08 -6.18 0.17
N LEU A 28 -2.59 -5.85 1.37
CA LEU A 28 -3.36 -5.93 2.61
C LEU A 28 -3.69 -4.51 3.10
N ALA A 29 -4.97 -4.19 3.23
CA ALA A 29 -5.47 -2.84 3.52
C ALA A 29 -4.87 -1.76 2.59
N PRO A 30 -4.95 -1.92 1.25
CA PRO A 30 -4.32 -0.98 0.34
C PRO A 30 -5.03 0.37 0.30
N VAL A 31 -4.25 1.44 0.10
CA VAL A 31 -4.74 2.82 -0.02
C VAL A 31 -5.19 3.23 -1.43
N GLY A 32 -5.23 2.26 -2.36
CA GLY A 32 -5.81 2.41 -3.71
C GLY A 32 -5.18 3.47 -4.61
N CYS A 33 -5.93 3.87 -5.63
CA CYS A 33 -5.52 4.83 -6.66
C CYS A 33 -6.29 6.17 -6.55
N SER A 34 -6.82 6.48 -5.36
CA SER A 34 -7.66 7.65 -5.11
C SER A 34 -7.40 8.21 -3.71
N SER A 35 -7.61 9.52 -3.52
CA SER A 35 -7.45 10.15 -2.21
C SER A 35 -8.55 9.72 -1.23
N HIS A 36 -8.18 9.37 0.00
CA HIS A 36 -9.12 9.01 1.07
C HIS A 36 -9.48 10.20 1.97
N HIS A 37 -10.61 10.14 2.69
CA HIS A 37 -11.16 11.31 3.42
C HIS A 37 -10.28 11.82 4.56
N VAL A 38 -9.44 10.96 5.15
CA VAL A 38 -8.50 11.35 6.21
C VAL A 38 -7.39 12.23 5.67
N MET A 39 -7.09 12.11 4.37
CA MET A 39 -6.17 13.00 3.67
C MET A 39 -6.84 14.30 3.20
N ARG A 40 -7.58 14.99 4.07
CA ARG A 40 -8.21 16.28 3.71
C ARG A 40 -7.15 17.25 3.16
N PRO A 41 -7.21 17.63 1.87
CA PRO A 41 -6.09 18.25 1.16
C PRO A 41 -5.60 19.55 1.79
N ARG A 42 -6.49 20.35 2.39
CA ARG A 42 -6.14 21.70 2.85
C ARG A 42 -5.28 21.73 4.11
N ALA A 43 -5.62 20.93 5.13
CA ALA A 43 -4.83 20.87 6.35
C ALA A 43 -3.47 20.19 6.11
N ASN A 44 -3.47 19.10 5.34
CA ASN A 44 -2.24 18.40 4.96
C ASN A 44 -1.38 19.25 4.04
N ALA A 45 -1.95 20.02 3.10
CA ALA A 45 -1.17 20.90 2.23
C ALA A 45 -0.46 22.01 3.02
N VAL A 46 -1.08 22.56 4.06
CA VAL A 46 -0.42 23.54 4.94
C VAL A 46 0.74 22.90 5.69
N VAL A 47 0.53 21.72 6.31
CA VAL A 47 1.58 20.99 7.02
C VAL A 47 2.71 20.59 6.05
N ILE A 48 2.38 20.12 4.85
CA ILE A 48 3.37 19.75 3.82
C ILE A 48 4.13 20.98 3.33
N LYS A 49 3.48 22.12 3.14
CA LYS A 49 4.14 23.38 2.78
C LYS A 49 5.11 23.82 3.87
N MET A 50 4.74 23.69 5.15
CA MET A 50 5.63 23.97 6.28
C MET A 50 6.83 22.99 6.30
N LEU A 51 6.58 21.70 6.08
CA LEU A 51 7.62 20.66 6.03
C LEU A 51 8.57 20.82 4.84
N LYS A 52 8.08 21.36 3.71
CA LYS A 52 8.88 21.68 2.52
C LYS A 52 9.56 23.05 2.59
N SER A 53 9.36 23.81 3.67
CA SER A 53 9.98 25.14 3.79
C SER A 53 11.49 25.03 3.99
N GLN A 54 12.25 26.01 3.50
CA GLN A 54 13.70 26.10 3.74
C GLN A 54 14.02 26.61 5.17
N ASN A 55 13.01 26.95 5.96
CA ASN A 55 13.17 27.47 7.31
C ASN A 55 13.19 26.32 8.34
N ARG A 56 14.37 26.05 8.91
CA ARG A 56 14.58 24.98 9.90
C ARG A 56 13.66 25.06 11.12
N VAL A 57 13.28 26.26 11.55
CA VAL A 57 12.37 26.45 12.69
C VAL A 57 10.95 26.00 12.35
N ILE A 58 10.47 26.38 11.16
CA ILE A 58 9.13 26.00 10.68
C ILE A 58 9.03 24.48 10.50
N VAL A 59 10.05 23.86 9.90
CA VAL A 59 10.12 22.41 9.73
C VAL A 59 10.13 21.70 11.09
N GLY A 60 10.91 22.20 12.05
CA GLY A 60 10.97 21.65 13.41
C GLY A 60 9.63 21.72 14.14
N LEU A 61 8.90 22.83 14.03
CA LEU A 61 7.57 22.98 14.64
C LEU A 61 6.54 22.06 13.97
N ALA A 62 6.49 22.03 12.64
CA ALA A 62 5.58 21.17 11.89
C ALA A 62 5.81 19.68 12.22
N SER A 63 7.06 19.26 12.35
CA SER A 63 7.42 17.88 12.71
C SER A 63 6.91 17.50 14.11
N ARG A 64 6.99 18.42 15.09
CA ARG A 64 6.44 18.21 16.43
C ARG A 64 4.92 18.14 16.44
N ILE A 65 4.25 18.98 15.65
CA ILE A 65 2.79 18.96 15.49
C ILE A 65 2.35 17.62 14.91
N VAL A 66 3.01 17.16 13.84
CA VAL A 66 2.73 15.85 13.24
C VAL A 66 2.92 14.73 14.26
N LYS A 67 4.04 14.71 14.99
CA LYS A 67 4.26 13.73 16.07
C LYS A 67 3.17 13.79 17.14
N ALA A 68 2.74 14.99 17.54
CA ALA A 68 1.68 15.16 18.53
C ALA A 68 0.34 14.57 18.04
N ILE A 69 -0.03 14.79 16.78
CA ILE A 69 -1.23 14.19 16.18
C ILE A 69 -1.13 12.65 16.23
N TYR A 70 -0.03 12.08 15.75
CA TYR A 70 0.12 10.62 15.73
C TYR A 70 0.14 9.99 17.13
N THR A 71 0.79 10.62 18.10
CA THR A 71 0.97 10.03 19.44
C THR A 71 -0.17 10.33 20.40
N LYS A 72 -0.81 11.51 20.29
CA LYS A 72 -1.90 11.92 21.20
C LYS A 72 -3.27 11.58 20.66
N LEU A 73 -3.50 11.74 19.35
CA LEU A 73 -4.80 11.46 18.73
C LEU A 73 -4.86 10.02 18.20
N LEU A 74 -3.85 9.60 17.43
CA LEU A 74 -3.81 8.25 16.82
C LEU A 74 -3.15 7.19 17.72
N ARG A 75 -2.70 7.58 18.93
CA ARG A 75 -2.16 6.69 19.97
C ARG A 75 -0.96 5.84 19.56
N PHE A 76 -0.17 6.31 18.59
CA PHE A 76 1.11 5.68 18.26
C PHE A 76 2.11 5.84 19.42
N PRO A 77 3.07 4.91 19.59
CA PRO A 77 4.13 5.02 20.60
C PRO A 77 4.86 6.36 20.51
N ALA A 78 5.03 7.02 21.65
CA ALA A 78 5.62 8.37 21.72
C ALA A 78 7.16 8.37 21.66
N ASP A 79 7.77 7.22 21.87
CA ASP A 79 9.23 7.07 21.97
C ASP A 79 9.92 7.19 20.61
N SER A 80 9.18 6.99 19.52
CA SER A 80 9.68 7.14 18.16
C SER A 80 10.04 8.60 17.83
N PRO A 81 11.10 8.86 17.06
CA PRO A 81 11.40 10.20 16.56
C PRO A 81 10.23 10.73 15.68
N PRO A 82 10.16 12.05 15.40
CA PRO A 82 9.12 12.63 14.54
C PRO A 82 9.15 12.12 13.10
N ASP A 83 10.32 11.72 12.60
CA ASP A 83 10.59 11.50 11.17
C ASP A 83 9.69 10.45 10.51
N PRO A 84 9.41 9.27 11.12
CA PRO A 84 8.50 8.29 10.53
C PRO A 84 7.07 8.83 10.35
N PHE A 85 6.61 9.67 11.29
CA PHE A 85 5.28 10.30 11.22
C PHE A 85 5.24 11.37 10.14
N VAL A 86 6.29 12.20 10.06
CA VAL A 86 6.46 13.19 8.98
C VAL A 86 6.48 12.51 7.62
N ALA A 87 7.25 11.43 7.48
CA ALA A 87 7.33 10.67 6.24
C ALA A 87 5.97 10.08 5.85
N ALA A 88 5.16 9.63 6.81
CA ALA A 88 3.79 9.16 6.54
C ALA A 88 2.90 10.28 5.99
N VAL A 89 2.92 11.47 6.60
CA VAL A 89 2.14 12.63 6.13
C VAL A 89 2.59 13.11 4.75
N VAL A 90 3.91 13.19 4.54
CA VAL A 90 4.46 13.59 3.24
C VAL A 90 4.06 12.59 2.17
N ARG A 91 4.28 11.29 2.39
CA ARG A 91 3.87 10.25 1.43
C ARG A 91 2.40 10.37 1.10
N ALA A 92 1.53 10.40 2.12
CA ALA A 92 0.10 10.57 1.94
C ALA A 92 -0.21 11.80 1.05
N GLY A 93 0.20 13.00 1.46
CA GLY A 93 -0.19 14.20 0.71
C GLY A 93 0.64 14.53 -0.55
N THR A 94 1.60 13.69 -0.94
CA THR A 94 2.32 13.81 -2.22
C THR A 94 2.15 12.60 -3.13
N THR A 95 1.25 11.67 -2.80
CA THR A 95 0.94 10.54 -3.67
C THR A 95 0.41 11.04 -5.02
N ASP A 96 1.05 10.58 -6.10
CA ASP A 96 0.58 10.76 -7.46
C ASP A 96 -0.33 9.58 -7.83
N PHE A 97 -1.63 9.79 -7.75
CA PHE A 97 -2.63 8.76 -7.98
C PHE A 97 -2.73 8.37 -9.47
N GLU A 98 -2.44 9.27 -10.39
CA GLU A 98 -2.43 8.95 -11.83
C GLU A 98 -1.25 8.03 -12.16
N LEU A 99 -0.07 8.34 -11.62
CA LEU A 99 1.08 7.44 -11.74
C LEU A 99 0.79 6.06 -11.14
N MET A 100 0.08 5.99 -10.01
CA MET A 100 -0.34 4.70 -9.44
C MET A 100 -1.26 3.93 -10.39
N ARG A 101 -2.22 4.59 -11.06
CA ARG A 101 -3.09 3.95 -12.05
C ARG A 101 -2.29 3.40 -13.23
N GLU A 102 -1.34 4.16 -13.75
CA GLU A 102 -0.44 3.72 -14.82
C GLU A 102 0.35 2.47 -14.40
N GLN A 103 0.86 2.45 -13.17
CA GLN A 103 1.61 1.33 -12.62
C GLN A 103 0.73 0.08 -12.47
N VAL A 104 -0.50 0.22 -11.95
CA VAL A 104 -1.44 -0.90 -11.83
C VAL A 104 -1.83 -1.43 -13.23
N ALA A 105 -2.05 -0.54 -14.20
CA ALA A 105 -2.34 -0.93 -15.57
C ALA A 105 -1.18 -1.72 -16.20
N LEU A 106 0.07 -1.28 -15.98
CA LEU A 106 1.26 -2.02 -16.42
C LEU A 106 1.36 -3.41 -15.76
N LEU A 107 1.13 -3.51 -14.46
CA LEU A 107 1.16 -4.80 -13.77
C LEU A 107 0.07 -5.75 -14.27
N ARG A 108 -1.10 -5.19 -14.61
CA ARG A 108 -2.19 -5.95 -15.24
C ARG A 108 -1.82 -6.46 -16.62
N THR A 109 -1.20 -5.65 -17.48
CA THR A 109 -0.79 -6.09 -18.84
C THR A 109 0.30 -7.16 -18.79
N LEU A 110 1.15 -7.12 -17.76
CA LEU A 110 2.15 -8.15 -17.48
C LEU A 110 1.58 -9.41 -16.82
N GLY A 111 0.26 -9.44 -16.54
CA GLY A 111 -0.39 -10.59 -15.93
C GLY A 111 0.02 -10.86 -14.48
N MET A 112 0.44 -9.83 -13.73
CA MET A 112 0.94 -9.96 -12.34
C MET A 112 -0.16 -10.43 -11.38
N PRO A 113 -0.19 -11.70 -10.95
CA PRO A 113 -1.21 -12.19 -10.01
C PRO A 113 -1.24 -11.32 -8.77
N THR A 114 -2.43 -10.89 -8.35
CA THR A 114 -2.57 -9.97 -7.22
C THR A 114 -3.64 -10.47 -6.26
N LEU A 115 -3.27 -10.67 -4.99
CA LEU A 115 -4.22 -10.84 -3.89
C LEU A 115 -4.55 -9.46 -3.32
N VAL A 116 -5.84 -9.18 -3.12
CA VAL A 116 -6.31 -7.94 -2.49
C VAL A 116 -7.20 -8.28 -1.30
N ALA A 117 -6.86 -7.74 -0.13
CA ALA A 117 -7.63 -7.92 1.09
C ALA A 117 -7.91 -6.57 1.78
N TRP A 118 -9.14 -6.34 2.23
CA TRP A 118 -9.54 -5.12 2.92
C TRP A 118 -10.64 -5.37 3.95
N SER A 119 -10.83 -4.43 4.88
CA SER A 119 -11.95 -4.42 5.82
C SER A 119 -12.97 -3.37 5.37
N GLN A 120 -14.26 -3.71 5.45
CA GLN A 120 -15.38 -2.78 5.23
C GLN A 120 -15.53 -1.79 6.40
N SER A 121 -15.05 -2.16 7.58
CA SER A 121 -15.00 -1.33 8.79
C SER A 121 -13.74 -0.45 8.91
N ASP A 122 -12.97 -0.27 7.83
CA ASP A 122 -11.77 0.56 7.87
C ASP A 122 -12.15 2.05 8.07
N GLU A 123 -11.75 2.63 9.21
CA GLU A 123 -12.05 4.01 9.58
C GLU A 123 -11.27 5.05 8.74
N TYR A 124 -10.18 4.63 8.11
CA TYR A 124 -9.25 5.52 7.41
C TYR A 124 -9.36 5.45 5.90
N ILE A 125 -9.67 4.26 5.36
CA ILE A 125 -9.78 3.97 3.93
C ILE A 125 -11.19 3.49 3.62
N GLN A 126 -11.94 4.27 2.85
CA GLN A 126 -13.32 3.92 2.48
C GLN A 126 -13.35 2.71 1.56
N GLU A 127 -14.39 1.88 1.63
CA GLU A 127 -14.50 0.61 0.89
C GLU A 127 -14.38 0.79 -0.63
N GLU A 128 -14.77 1.94 -1.17
CA GLU A 128 -14.69 2.24 -2.60
C GLU A 128 -13.25 2.23 -3.12
N ILE A 129 -12.27 2.55 -2.28
CA ILE A 129 -10.85 2.65 -2.64
C ILE A 129 -10.22 1.27 -2.92
N PRO A 130 -10.25 0.29 -1.99
CA PRO A 130 -9.79 -1.06 -2.28
C PRO A 130 -10.67 -1.75 -3.33
N ARG A 131 -11.98 -1.44 -3.40
CA ARG A 131 -12.87 -1.92 -4.48
C ARG A 131 -12.52 -1.38 -5.86
N GLU A 132 -12.01 -0.16 -5.96
CA GLU A 132 -11.49 0.35 -7.21
C GLU A 132 -10.21 -0.39 -7.58
N LEU A 133 -9.26 -0.46 -6.65
CA LEU A 133 -7.96 -1.07 -6.90
C LEU A 133 -8.08 -2.54 -7.31
N GLU A 134 -8.95 -3.31 -6.64
CA GLU A 134 -9.12 -4.73 -6.92
C GLU A 134 -9.57 -5.01 -8.36
N ARG A 135 -10.43 -4.15 -8.91
CA ARG A 135 -10.91 -4.24 -10.30
C ARG A 135 -9.82 -3.88 -11.32
N LEU A 136 -8.93 -2.98 -10.93
CA LEU A 136 -7.82 -2.54 -11.78
C LEU A 136 -6.70 -3.58 -11.84
N CYS A 137 -6.42 -4.28 -10.73
CA CYS A 137 -5.41 -5.32 -10.65
C CYS A 137 -5.72 -6.54 -11.54
N TYR A 138 -4.68 -7.31 -11.88
CA TYR A 138 -4.85 -8.64 -12.49
C TYR A 138 -5.52 -9.62 -11.52
N THR A 139 -5.95 -10.77 -12.03
CA THR A 139 -6.71 -11.75 -11.27
C THR A 139 -5.95 -12.32 -10.05
N GLY A 140 -6.71 -12.72 -9.04
CA GLY A 140 -6.24 -13.33 -7.79
C GLY A 140 -7.27 -13.22 -6.68
N PRO A 141 -6.99 -13.72 -5.47
CA PRO A 141 -7.95 -13.71 -4.37
C PRO A 141 -8.39 -12.30 -4.01
N ARG A 142 -9.69 -12.14 -3.72
CA ARG A 142 -10.32 -10.90 -3.28
C ARG A 142 -11.01 -11.16 -1.95
N LEU A 143 -10.49 -10.61 -0.85
CA LEU A 143 -10.99 -10.85 0.50
C LEU A 143 -11.54 -9.55 1.09
N SER A 144 -12.84 -9.51 1.34
CA SER A 144 -13.45 -8.39 2.06
C SER A 144 -13.92 -8.86 3.43
N PHE A 145 -13.44 -8.24 4.49
CA PHE A 145 -13.85 -8.54 5.86
C PHE A 145 -14.92 -7.57 6.33
N ALA A 146 -16.00 -8.07 6.91
CA ALA A 146 -17.04 -7.20 7.50
C ALA A 146 -16.47 -6.32 8.62
N SER A 147 -15.52 -6.85 9.39
CA SER A 147 -14.82 -6.12 10.46
C SER A 147 -13.31 -6.38 10.48
N GLY A 148 -12.56 -5.60 11.26
CA GLY A 148 -11.10 -5.77 11.41
C GLY A 148 -10.30 -4.47 11.38
N GLY A 149 -10.94 -3.34 11.03
CA GLY A 149 -10.32 -2.02 10.93
C GLY A 149 -9.20 -1.97 9.88
N HIS A 150 -8.36 -0.93 9.97
CA HIS A 150 -7.31 -0.68 8.97
C HIS A 150 -6.19 -1.73 8.95
N ASN A 151 -5.92 -2.40 10.08
CA ASN A 151 -4.80 -3.33 10.21
C ASN A 151 -5.27 -4.79 10.15
N ILE A 152 -5.90 -5.19 9.04
CA ILE A 152 -6.39 -6.57 8.84
C ILE A 152 -5.29 -7.64 8.97
N GLN A 153 -4.03 -7.28 8.70
CA GLN A 153 -2.87 -8.15 8.94
C GLN A 153 -2.64 -8.48 10.42
N LYS A 154 -3.26 -7.74 11.35
CA LYS A 154 -3.24 -8.02 12.79
C LYS A 154 -4.52 -8.70 13.24
N THR A 155 -5.68 -8.26 12.73
CA THR A 155 -7.00 -8.66 13.23
C THR A 155 -7.63 -9.82 12.46
N ARG A 156 -7.08 -10.13 11.29
CA ARG A 156 -7.55 -11.18 10.36
C ARG A 156 -6.42 -12.07 9.86
N ALA A 157 -5.32 -12.14 10.59
CA ALA A 157 -4.14 -12.92 10.20
C ALA A 157 -4.48 -14.40 9.97
N ASP A 158 -5.28 -15.00 10.86
CA ASP A 158 -5.65 -16.42 10.80
C ASP A 158 -6.50 -16.75 9.57
N GLN A 159 -7.28 -15.78 9.07
CA GLN A 159 -8.08 -15.93 7.85
C GLN A 159 -7.25 -15.63 6.59
N ILE A 160 -6.36 -14.63 6.65
CA ILE A 160 -5.53 -14.22 5.50
C ILE A 160 -4.43 -15.25 5.21
N ALA A 161 -3.74 -15.75 6.24
CA ALA A 161 -2.59 -16.64 6.10
C ALA A 161 -2.86 -17.90 5.26
N PRO A 162 -3.94 -18.69 5.48
CA PRO A 162 -4.18 -19.89 4.69
C PRO A 162 -4.47 -19.58 3.21
N VAL A 163 -5.20 -18.49 2.93
CA VAL A 163 -5.47 -18.03 1.56
C VAL A 163 -4.18 -17.59 0.89
N LEU A 164 -3.37 -16.80 1.58
CA LEU A 164 -2.08 -16.31 1.09
C LEU A 164 -1.12 -17.46 0.76
N ASN A 165 -0.97 -18.43 1.67
CA ASN A 165 -0.11 -19.60 1.46
C ASN A 165 -0.55 -20.45 0.27
N SER A 166 -1.86 -20.72 0.17
CA SER A 166 -2.41 -21.49 -0.94
C SER A 166 -2.22 -20.77 -2.28
N TRP A 167 -2.44 -19.45 -2.28
CA TRP A 167 -2.26 -18.62 -3.47
C TRP A 167 -0.79 -18.54 -3.90
N VAL A 168 0.14 -18.38 -2.97
CA VAL A 168 1.58 -18.41 -3.25
C VAL A 168 1.99 -19.74 -3.89
N ALA A 169 1.54 -20.87 -3.35
CA ALA A 169 1.83 -22.18 -3.93
C ALA A 169 1.29 -22.34 -5.37
N ASN A 170 0.10 -21.80 -5.65
CA ASN A 170 -0.47 -21.80 -7.00
C ASN A 170 0.32 -20.93 -7.97
N VAL A 171 0.73 -19.73 -7.54
CA VAL A 171 1.55 -18.82 -8.35
C VAL A 171 2.89 -19.47 -8.70
N LEU A 172 3.58 -20.06 -7.71
CA LEU A 172 4.89 -20.69 -7.92
C LEU A 172 4.84 -21.95 -8.78
N SER A 173 3.72 -22.67 -8.79
CA SER A 173 3.54 -23.87 -9.64
C SER A 173 3.13 -23.56 -11.07
N GLY A 174 2.86 -22.29 -11.41
CA GLY A 174 2.29 -21.91 -12.71
C GLY A 174 0.87 -22.44 -12.93
N THR A 175 0.24 -22.98 -11.89
CA THR A 175 -1.16 -23.39 -11.94
C THR A 175 -1.98 -22.12 -12.09
N ALA A 176 -2.72 -22.01 -13.21
CA ALA A 176 -3.57 -20.86 -13.47
C ALA A 176 -4.34 -20.50 -12.21
N VAL A 177 -4.09 -19.29 -11.68
CA VAL A 177 -4.85 -18.75 -10.56
C VAL A 177 -6.30 -18.72 -11.05
N LYS A 178 -7.12 -19.68 -10.58
CA LYS A 178 -8.52 -19.76 -10.97
C LYS A 178 -9.09 -18.37 -10.79
N SER A 179 -9.69 -17.85 -11.85
CA SER A 179 -10.44 -16.61 -11.84
C SER A 179 -11.62 -16.76 -10.87
N SER A 180 -11.40 -16.59 -9.57
CA SER A 180 -12.47 -16.15 -8.68
C SER A 180 -12.36 -14.63 -8.65
N ALA A 181 -12.94 -14.00 -9.66
CA ALA A 181 -13.29 -12.58 -9.61
C ALA A 181 -14.32 -12.29 -8.50
N ASP A 182 -14.86 -13.35 -7.89
CA ASP A 182 -15.80 -13.26 -6.77
C ASP A 182 -15.08 -12.88 -5.48
N ILE A 183 -15.51 -11.75 -4.94
CA ILE A 183 -15.10 -11.27 -3.63
C ILE A 183 -15.60 -12.26 -2.57
N GLN A 184 -14.68 -12.85 -1.82
CA GLN A 184 -15.01 -13.64 -0.65
C GLN A 184 -15.30 -12.70 0.51
N GLN A 185 -16.58 -12.61 0.88
CA GLN A 185 -16.98 -11.93 2.11
C GLN A 185 -16.70 -12.84 3.31
N LEU A 186 -15.84 -12.36 4.21
CA LEU A 186 -15.45 -13.06 5.43
C LEU A 186 -15.90 -12.26 6.66
N PRO A 187 -16.21 -12.93 7.78
CA PRO A 187 -16.59 -12.27 9.03
C PRO A 187 -15.47 -11.36 9.60
#